data_AF-A0A4Q6GSL3-F1
#
_entry.id   AF-A0A4Q6GSL3-F1
#
_cell.length_a   1.000
_cell.length_b   1.000
_cell.length_c   1.000
_cell.angle_alpha   90.00
_cell.angle_beta   90.00
_cell.angle_gamma   90.00
#
_symmetry.space_group_name_H-M   'P 1'
#
loop_
_entity.id
_entity.type
_entity.pdbx_description
1 polymer ?
#
loop_
_entity_poly.entity_id
_entity_poly.type
_entity_poly.pdbx_seq_one_letter_code
_entity_poly.pdbx_strand_id
1 'polypeptide(L)'
;MNQLWWFALPVLLLPIWWHRRKREQHKAELLATSRFLPRAEPRQTRAWRWNDIILLIVRCLMLATAIAWLADPVTPWRGDTVIIATGTDAKWADTQTAQAGLVKADRLVMPAAHTMSWLRAHQREWRPEARLLALGDVPMPALLPEFGRRIELRTLARPPEKVERRVHIASERPEQWRRVFAAEGMTIDTTPGPKTALIVWDRKNAPPPSLRAPLWLVTDTAAFPELAKAPQVDGLRYADSPRGRLWHAQAWPPQTADAARALLDNWQRLHAGPPSYTAPSRVFEASSAARAPEPSGALREMLMAALVALFVLERILTHARRR
;
A
#
# COMPACT_ATOMS: atom_id res chain seq x y z
N MET A 1 -25.60 -0.70 23.91
CA MET A 1 -25.03 -1.72 24.83
C MET A 1 -23.53 -1.50 24.93
N ASN A 2 -23.00 -1.20 26.12
CA ASN A 2 -21.65 -1.56 26.63
C ASN A 2 -21.22 -0.66 27.82
N GLN A 3 -21.95 -0.77 28.93
CA GLN A 3 -21.51 -0.27 30.25
C GLN A 3 -20.55 -1.24 30.97
N LEU A 4 -20.04 -2.29 30.30
CA LEU A 4 -19.25 -3.35 30.91
C LEU A 4 -17.73 -3.11 30.90
N TRP A 5 -17.24 -1.99 30.34
CA TRP A 5 -15.80 -1.69 30.30
C TRP A 5 -15.18 -1.58 31.69
N TRP A 6 -15.97 -1.23 32.70
CA TRP A 6 -15.56 -1.22 34.10
C TRP A 6 -15.11 -2.59 34.62
N PHE A 7 -15.53 -3.71 34.01
CA PHE A 7 -15.03 -5.04 34.37
C PHE A 7 -13.60 -5.31 33.88
N ALA A 8 -13.08 -4.54 32.92
CA ALA A 8 -11.68 -4.65 32.50
C ALA A 8 -10.71 -4.02 33.51
N LEU A 9 -11.16 -3.02 34.30
CA LEU A 9 -10.37 -2.38 35.35
C LEU A 9 -9.84 -3.34 36.43
N PRO A 10 -10.65 -4.24 37.04
CA PRO A 10 -10.12 -5.21 38.00
C PRO A 10 -9.17 -6.23 37.35
N VAL A 11 -9.36 -6.56 36.06
CA VAL A 11 -8.42 -7.43 35.32
C VAL A 11 -7.08 -6.73 35.10
N LEU A 12 -7.06 -5.41 34.88
CA LEU A 12 -5.84 -4.59 34.84
C LEU A 12 -5.09 -4.52 36.17
N LEU A 13 -5.80 -4.64 37.30
CA LEU A 13 -5.20 -4.60 38.63
C LEU A 13 -4.61 -5.95 39.07
N LEU A 14 -5.02 -7.06 38.46
CA LEU A 14 -4.57 -8.42 38.80
C LEU A 14 -3.05 -8.62 38.67
N PRO A 15 -2.37 -8.18 37.58
CA PRO A 15 -0.92 -8.24 37.48
C PRO A 15 -0.21 -7.42 38.55
N ILE A 16 -0.76 -6.25 38.89
CA ILE A 16 -0.25 -5.34 39.92
C ILE A 16 -0.36 -6.00 41.30
N TRP A 17 -1.47 -6.67 41.59
CA TRP A 17 -1.70 -7.38 42.83
C TRP A 17 -0.84 -8.64 42.96
N TRP A 18 -0.73 -9.42 41.87
CA TRP A 18 0.06 -10.66 41.83
C TRP A 18 1.57 -10.39 41.99
N HIS A 19 2.07 -9.31 41.39
CA HIS A 19 3.49 -8.99 41.44
C HIS A 19 3.92 -8.35 42.77
N ARG A 20 2.95 -8.06 43.64
CA ARG A 20 3.13 -7.58 45.00
C ARG A 20 3.50 -8.77 45.92
N ARG A 21 4.72 -9.30 45.78
CA ARG A 21 5.17 -10.44 46.59
C ARG A 21 5.58 -9.97 47.99
N LYS A 22 4.88 -10.46 49.02
CA LYS A 22 5.26 -10.33 50.43
C LYS A 22 6.53 -11.15 50.66
N ARG A 23 7.69 -10.52 50.81
CA ARG A 23 8.91 -11.20 51.26
C ARG A 23 9.12 -10.92 52.74
N GLU A 24 9.28 -11.99 53.51
CA GLU A 24 9.86 -11.97 54.83
C GLU A 24 11.38 -12.04 54.64
N GLN A 25 12.09 -10.94 54.89
CA GLN A 25 13.55 -10.96 54.86
C GLN A 25 14.05 -11.53 56.19
N HIS A 26 14.62 -12.74 56.14
CA HIS A 26 15.51 -13.24 57.17
C HIS A 26 16.88 -12.57 56.99
N LYS A 27 16.98 -11.29 57.33
CA LYS A 27 18.29 -10.67 57.56
C LYS A 27 18.79 -11.12 58.93
N ALA A 28 19.43 -12.27 58.98
CA ALA A 28 20.37 -12.55 60.05
C ALA A 28 21.63 -11.72 59.74
N GLU A 29 21.66 -10.47 60.18
CA GLU A 29 22.94 -9.78 60.34
C GLU A 29 23.68 -10.54 61.44
N LEU A 30 24.69 -11.31 61.06
CA LEU A 30 25.65 -11.86 62.00
C LEU A 30 26.43 -10.67 62.56
N LEU A 31 25.90 -10.10 63.66
CA LEU A 31 26.67 -9.24 64.53
C LEU A 31 27.75 -10.13 65.16
N ALA A 32 28.89 -10.19 64.46
CA ALA A 32 30.07 -10.77 65.03
C ALA A 32 30.40 -10.03 66.33
N THR A 33 30.77 -10.82 67.34
CA THR A 33 31.35 -10.41 68.62
C THR A 33 30.40 -9.77 69.64
N SER A 34 29.65 -10.59 70.37
CA SER A 34 29.82 -10.66 71.84
C SER A 34 29.08 -11.88 72.39
N ARG A 35 29.77 -12.67 73.20
CA ARG A 35 29.33 -13.96 73.74
C ARG A 35 28.20 -13.85 74.78
N PHE A 36 27.57 -12.68 74.94
CA PHE A 36 26.75 -12.33 76.10
C PHE A 36 25.47 -11.53 75.83
N LEU A 37 24.96 -11.48 74.59
CA LEU A 37 23.59 -10.98 74.37
C LEU A 37 22.60 -12.15 74.28
N PRO A 38 21.43 -12.08 74.95
CA PRO A 38 20.37 -13.06 74.78
C PRO A 38 19.98 -13.10 73.30
N ARG A 39 19.81 -14.32 72.75
CA ARG A 39 19.50 -14.58 71.34
C ARG A 39 18.53 -13.52 70.80
N ALA A 40 19.02 -12.62 69.96
CA ALA A 40 18.14 -11.72 69.23
C ALA A 40 17.35 -12.58 68.24
N GLU A 41 16.05 -12.76 68.50
CA GLU A 41 15.16 -13.45 67.58
C GLU A 41 15.20 -12.75 66.21
N PRO A 42 15.26 -13.50 65.10
CA PRO A 42 15.34 -12.91 63.78
C PRO A 42 14.13 -12.01 63.53
N ARG A 43 14.31 -10.69 63.60
CA ARG A 43 13.27 -9.72 63.27
C ARG A 43 12.95 -9.84 61.79
N GLN A 44 11.85 -10.52 61.48
CA GLN A 44 11.27 -10.54 60.14
C GLN A 44 10.83 -9.12 59.79
N THR A 45 11.65 -8.40 59.01
CA THR A 45 11.25 -7.11 58.47
C THR A 45 10.43 -7.35 57.21
N ARG A 46 9.16 -6.95 57.26
CA ARG A 46 8.21 -7.09 56.16
C ARG A 46 8.34 -5.90 55.22
N ALA A 47 9.38 -5.92 54.38
CA ALA A 47 9.60 -4.85 53.42
C ALA A 47 8.69 -5.03 52.19
N TRP A 48 7.79 -4.07 51.97
CA TRP A 48 7.01 -3.98 50.74
C TRP A 48 7.89 -3.37 49.65
N ARG A 49 8.40 -4.21 48.74
CA ARG A 49 9.15 -3.73 47.57
C ARG A 49 8.51 -4.23 46.29
N TRP A 50 8.34 -3.32 45.34
CA TRP A 50 8.03 -3.64 43.96
C TRP A 50 9.28 -4.25 43.33
N ASN A 51 9.26 -5.57 43.10
CA ASN A 51 10.33 -6.21 42.34
C ASN A 51 10.06 -6.03 40.85
N ASP A 52 11.08 -5.81 40.05
CA ASP A 52 11.01 -5.88 38.58
C ASP A 52 9.91 -5.00 37.95
N ILE A 53 9.99 -3.68 38.19
CA ILE A 53 9.07 -2.67 37.62
C ILE A 53 8.97 -2.82 36.09
N ILE A 54 10.08 -3.12 35.41
CA ILE A 54 10.12 -3.34 33.95
C ILE A 54 9.22 -4.51 33.55
N LEU A 55 9.31 -5.64 34.23
CA LEU A 55 8.47 -6.82 33.94
C LEU A 55 6.99 -6.54 34.22
N LEU A 56 6.69 -5.76 35.25
CA LEU A 56 5.33 -5.32 35.55
C LEU A 56 4.76 -4.46 34.42
N ILE A 57 5.53 -3.47 33.95
CA ILE A 57 5.13 -2.59 32.85
C ILE A 57 4.84 -3.43 31.59
N VAL A 58 5.69 -4.38 31.23
CA VAL A 58 5.49 -5.24 30.06
C VAL A 58 4.21 -6.07 30.18
N ARG A 59 3.91 -6.61 31.36
CA ARG A 59 2.67 -7.37 31.60
C ARG A 59 1.43 -6.48 31.56
N CYS A 60 1.50 -5.28 32.12
CA CYS A 60 0.42 -4.30 32.03
C CYS A 60 0.18 -3.87 30.58
N LEU A 61 1.24 -3.62 29.81
CA LEU A 61 1.14 -3.31 28.38
C LEU A 61 0.52 -4.47 27.61
N MET A 62 0.99 -5.70 27.81
CA MET A 62 0.45 -6.89 27.16
C MET A 62 -1.04 -7.06 27.45
N LEU A 63 -1.47 -6.83 28.69
CA LEU A 63 -2.87 -6.90 29.07
C LEU A 63 -3.69 -5.76 28.44
N ALA A 64 -3.18 -4.53 28.43
CA ALA A 64 -3.83 -3.40 27.78
C ALA A 64 -3.98 -3.62 26.27
N THR A 65 -2.95 -4.16 25.60
CA THR A 65 -3.01 -4.52 24.18
C THR A 65 -4.00 -5.66 23.94
N ALA A 66 -4.09 -6.64 24.85
CA ALA A 66 -5.06 -7.73 24.74
C ALA A 66 -6.51 -7.22 24.88
N ILE A 67 -6.74 -6.32 25.83
CA ILE A 67 -8.05 -5.66 26.00
C ILE A 67 -8.40 -4.85 24.76
N ALA A 68 -7.46 -4.04 24.25
CA ALA A 68 -7.67 -3.28 23.01
C ALA A 68 -7.96 -4.20 21.82
N TRP A 69 -7.26 -5.32 21.70
CA TRP A 69 -7.47 -6.32 20.63
C TRP A 69 -8.86 -6.97 20.72
N LEU A 70 -9.36 -7.23 21.93
CA LEU A 70 -10.71 -7.74 22.17
C LEU A 70 -11.80 -6.69 21.94
N ALA A 71 -11.49 -5.40 22.20
CA ALA A 71 -12.43 -4.30 22.02
C ALA A 71 -12.57 -3.88 20.54
N ASP A 72 -11.48 -3.96 19.77
CA ASP A 72 -11.42 -3.57 18.36
C ASP A 72 -12.53 -4.16 17.47
N PRO A 73 -12.89 -5.47 17.53
CA PRO A 73 -14.01 -6.00 16.77
C PRO A 73 -15.39 -5.47 17.19
N VAL A 74 -15.52 -4.86 18.37
CA VAL A 74 -16.81 -4.45 18.94
C VAL A 74 -17.14 -2.98 18.66
N THR A 75 -16.15 -2.17 18.28
CA THR A 75 -16.33 -0.73 18.00
C THR A 75 -16.03 -0.38 16.54
N PRO A 76 -17.04 -0.13 15.69
CA PRO A 76 -16.81 0.47 14.38
C PRO A 76 -16.32 1.92 14.55
N TRP A 77 -15.15 2.23 14.00
CA TRP A 77 -14.40 3.45 14.31
C TRP A 77 -14.73 4.63 13.39
N ARG A 78 -15.09 4.39 12.12
CA ARG A 78 -15.28 5.46 11.13
C ARG A 78 -16.75 5.80 10.88
N GLY A 79 -17.06 7.10 10.89
CA GLY A 79 -18.35 7.65 10.45
C GLY A 79 -18.36 7.96 8.96
N ASP A 80 -19.15 8.94 8.54
CA ASP A 80 -19.18 9.40 7.15
C ASP A 80 -17.78 9.75 6.64
N THR A 81 -17.44 9.29 5.43
CA THR A 81 -16.08 9.44 4.87
C THR A 81 -16.12 9.77 3.39
N VAL A 82 -15.24 10.70 3.00
CA VAL A 82 -15.00 11.11 1.61
C VAL A 82 -13.59 10.70 1.22
N ILE A 83 -13.49 9.80 0.26
CA ILE A 83 -12.22 9.34 -0.30
C ILE A 83 -11.91 10.15 -1.55
N ILE A 84 -10.75 10.79 -1.57
CA ILE A 84 -10.31 11.66 -2.67
C ILE A 84 -9.13 10.98 -3.36
N ALA A 85 -9.30 10.67 -4.65
CA ALA A 85 -8.22 10.15 -5.46
C ALA A 85 -7.11 11.20 -5.64
N THR A 86 -5.85 10.78 -5.55
CA THR A 86 -4.69 11.69 -5.67
C THR A 86 -4.70 12.47 -6.98
N GLY A 87 -4.50 13.79 -6.87
CA GLY A 87 -4.49 14.73 -8.00
C GLY A 87 -5.88 15.08 -8.54
N THR A 88 -6.93 14.83 -7.77
CA THR A 88 -8.25 15.43 -8.01
C THR A 88 -8.19 16.92 -7.68
N ASP A 89 -8.85 17.77 -8.48
CA ASP A 89 -8.97 19.19 -8.16
C ASP A 89 -9.70 19.39 -6.82
N ALA A 90 -9.06 20.14 -5.91
CA ALA A 90 -9.57 20.38 -4.57
C ALA A 90 -10.90 21.15 -4.59
N LYS A 91 -11.05 22.14 -5.49
CA LYS A 91 -12.28 22.94 -5.59
C LYS A 91 -13.45 22.10 -6.05
N TRP A 92 -13.22 21.26 -7.07
CA TRP A 92 -14.21 20.29 -7.52
C TRP A 92 -14.56 19.30 -6.41
N ALA A 93 -13.57 18.73 -5.71
CA ALA A 93 -13.80 17.78 -4.61
C ALA A 93 -14.63 18.40 -3.47
N ASP A 94 -14.34 19.65 -3.09
CA ASP A 94 -15.11 20.38 -2.08
C ASP A 94 -16.57 20.60 -2.51
N THR A 95 -16.77 20.99 -3.77
CA THR A 95 -18.11 21.19 -4.35
C THR A 95 -18.91 19.89 -4.34
N GLN A 96 -18.30 18.78 -4.74
CA GLN A 96 -18.95 17.47 -4.76
C GLN A 96 -19.25 16.97 -3.34
N THR A 97 -18.34 17.21 -2.40
CA THR A 97 -18.53 16.87 -0.98
C THR A 97 -19.70 17.64 -0.38
N ALA A 98 -19.83 18.94 -0.68
CA ALA A 98 -20.95 19.76 -0.25
C ALA A 98 -22.28 19.31 -0.85
N GLN A 99 -22.30 18.99 -2.16
CA GLN A 99 -23.49 18.47 -2.84
C GLN A 99 -23.96 17.12 -2.29
N ALA A 100 -23.05 16.29 -1.79
CA ALA A 100 -23.41 15.03 -1.12
C ALA A 100 -23.88 15.21 0.33
N GLY A 101 -23.77 16.43 0.89
CA GLY A 101 -24.06 16.72 2.29
C GLY A 101 -23.00 16.21 3.27
N LEU A 102 -21.78 15.92 2.79
CA LEU A 102 -20.71 15.27 3.55
C LEU A 102 -19.59 16.26 3.96
N VAL A 103 -19.93 17.54 4.16
CA VAL A 103 -18.94 18.59 4.48
C VAL A 103 -18.14 18.29 5.76
N LYS A 104 -18.76 17.63 6.74
CA LYS A 104 -18.16 17.26 8.02
C LYS A 104 -17.55 15.84 8.05
N ALA A 105 -17.61 15.13 6.93
CA ALA A 105 -17.09 13.76 6.83
C ALA A 105 -15.56 13.73 6.88
N ASP A 106 -15.01 12.62 7.38
CA ASP A 106 -13.57 12.41 7.38
C ASP A 106 -13.06 12.30 5.94
N ARG A 107 -11.91 12.93 5.65
CA ARG A 107 -11.31 12.91 4.32
C ARG A 107 -10.14 11.95 4.28
N LEU A 108 -10.10 11.11 3.25
CA LEU A 108 -9.03 10.15 3.07
C LEU A 108 -8.47 10.25 1.65
N VAL A 109 -7.19 10.56 1.52
CA VAL A 109 -6.52 10.72 0.22
C VAL A 109 -5.75 9.47 -0.11
N MET A 110 -5.93 8.94 -1.32
CA MET A 110 -5.21 7.74 -1.76
C MET A 110 -5.03 7.68 -3.28
N PRO A 111 -4.09 6.86 -3.78
CA PRO A 111 -3.91 6.66 -5.22
C PRO A 111 -5.20 6.15 -5.87
N ALA A 112 -5.56 6.75 -7.01
CA ALA A 112 -6.80 6.43 -7.73
C ALA A 112 -6.92 4.94 -8.07
N ALA A 113 -5.81 4.32 -8.48
CA ALA A 113 -5.73 2.91 -8.84
C ALA A 113 -6.13 1.97 -7.70
N HIS A 114 -5.99 2.40 -6.44
CA HIS A 114 -6.25 1.57 -5.27
C HIS A 114 -7.59 1.88 -4.60
N THR A 115 -8.31 2.94 -5.03
CA THR A 115 -9.52 3.40 -4.35
C THR A 115 -10.57 2.32 -4.19
N MET A 116 -10.95 1.64 -5.27
CA MET A 116 -12.01 0.62 -5.23
C MET A 116 -11.55 -0.67 -4.55
N SER A 117 -10.31 -1.10 -4.77
CA SER A 117 -9.75 -2.31 -4.14
C SER A 117 -9.57 -2.14 -2.64
N TRP A 118 -9.10 -0.97 -2.21
CA TRP A 118 -8.92 -0.65 -0.79
C TRP A 118 -10.26 -0.53 -0.08
N LEU A 119 -11.23 0.16 -0.69
CA LEU A 119 -12.61 0.22 -0.18
C LEU A 119 -13.19 -1.17 0.04
N ARG A 120 -13.00 -2.08 -0.92
CA ARG A 120 -13.49 -3.45 -0.81
C ARG A 120 -12.85 -4.20 0.37
N ALA A 121 -11.55 -4.02 0.58
CA ALA A 121 -10.81 -4.69 1.66
C ALA A 121 -11.16 -4.15 3.05
N HIS A 122 -11.44 -2.85 3.18
CA HIS A 122 -11.60 -2.17 4.47
C HIS A 122 -13.06 -1.86 4.83
N GLN A 123 -14.05 -2.50 4.17
CA GLN A 123 -15.49 -2.28 4.44
C GLN A 123 -15.88 -2.45 5.91
N ARG A 124 -15.07 -3.12 6.73
CA ARG A 124 -15.32 -3.37 8.15
C ARG A 124 -15.07 -2.16 9.05
N GLU A 125 -14.34 -1.15 8.59
CA GLU A 125 -13.89 -0.02 9.42
C GLU A 125 -15.00 0.99 9.75
N TRP A 126 -16.07 0.99 8.96
CA TRP A 126 -17.13 1.98 9.04
C TRP A 126 -18.37 1.47 9.76
N ARG A 127 -19.04 2.39 10.46
CA ARG A 127 -20.36 2.14 11.06
C ARG A 127 -21.38 1.71 9.99
N PRO A 128 -22.41 0.92 10.35
CA PRO A 128 -23.44 0.48 9.41
C PRO A 128 -24.12 1.64 8.66
N GLU A 129 -24.36 2.75 9.36
CA GLU A 129 -25.03 3.94 8.85
C GLU A 129 -24.10 4.94 8.10
N ALA A 130 -22.79 4.69 8.09
CA ALA A 130 -21.82 5.61 7.51
C ALA A 130 -21.98 5.72 5.98
N ARG A 131 -22.05 6.95 5.48
CA ARG A 131 -22.10 7.27 4.05
C ARG A 131 -20.70 7.41 3.48
N LEU A 132 -20.45 6.75 2.36
CA LEU A 132 -19.16 6.74 1.67
C LEU A 132 -19.26 7.41 0.30
N LEU A 133 -18.37 8.36 0.05
CA LEU A 133 -18.23 9.04 -1.22
C LEU A 133 -16.80 8.91 -1.74
N ALA A 134 -16.62 8.37 -2.93
CA ALA A 134 -15.34 8.30 -3.63
C ALA A 134 -15.31 9.34 -4.76
N LEU A 135 -14.27 10.16 -4.80
CA LEU A 135 -14.13 11.30 -5.71
C LEU A 135 -12.84 11.19 -6.54
N GLY A 136 -12.93 11.49 -7.84
CA GLY A 136 -11.77 11.76 -8.70
C GLY A 136 -11.62 10.83 -9.89
N ASP A 137 -10.40 10.77 -10.45
CA ASP A 137 -10.11 9.97 -11.65
C ASP A 137 -9.91 8.48 -11.33
N VAL A 138 -10.95 7.85 -10.76
CA VAL A 138 -10.91 6.44 -10.36
C VAL A 138 -11.00 5.55 -11.60
N PRO A 139 -10.06 4.62 -11.85
CA PRO A 139 -10.08 3.80 -13.04
C PRO A 139 -11.23 2.79 -12.99
N MET A 140 -11.77 2.50 -14.17
CA MET A 140 -12.81 1.51 -14.38
C MET A 140 -12.28 0.12 -14.01
N PRO A 141 -12.87 -0.56 -13.02
CA PRO A 141 -12.46 -1.91 -12.68
C PRO A 141 -12.91 -2.89 -13.77
N ALA A 142 -12.08 -3.90 -14.07
CA ALA A 142 -12.39 -4.93 -15.06
C ALA A 142 -13.64 -5.76 -14.71
N LEU A 143 -13.95 -5.87 -13.41
CA LEU A 143 -15.16 -6.51 -12.89
C LEU A 143 -15.92 -5.50 -12.04
N LEU A 144 -17.24 -5.47 -12.19
CA LEU A 144 -18.08 -4.58 -11.39
C LEU A 144 -17.92 -4.96 -9.90
N PRO A 145 -17.46 -4.04 -9.04
CA PRO A 145 -17.29 -4.33 -7.64
C PRO A 145 -18.64 -4.37 -6.93
N GLU A 146 -18.81 -5.38 -6.10
CA GLU A 146 -19.91 -5.45 -5.15
C GLU A 146 -19.44 -4.98 -3.77
N PHE A 147 -20.31 -4.24 -3.08
CA PHE A 147 -20.07 -3.74 -1.74
C PHE A 147 -21.26 -4.11 -0.86
N GLY A 148 -21.05 -4.45 0.40
CA GLY A 148 -22.16 -4.71 1.33
C GLY A 148 -22.77 -3.44 1.92
N ARG A 149 -22.35 -2.28 1.44
CA ARG A 149 -22.85 -0.96 1.85
C ARG A 149 -22.94 -0.05 0.63
N ARG A 150 -23.78 0.98 0.74
CA ARG A 150 -23.95 1.96 -0.33
C ARG A 150 -22.70 2.84 -0.46
N ILE A 151 -22.16 2.92 -1.67
CA ILE A 151 -21.00 3.77 -2.01
C ILE A 151 -21.36 4.64 -3.20
N GLU A 152 -21.14 5.94 -3.07
CA GLU A 152 -21.30 6.87 -4.18
C GLU A 152 -19.93 7.14 -4.81
N LEU A 153 -19.78 6.88 -6.11
CA LEU A 153 -18.60 7.22 -6.88
C LEU A 153 -18.93 8.38 -7.81
N ARG A 154 -18.20 9.48 -7.68
CA ARG A 154 -18.24 10.60 -8.63
C ARG A 154 -16.88 10.77 -9.23
N THR A 155 -16.81 10.72 -10.55
CA THR A 155 -15.53 10.73 -11.24
C THR A 155 -15.29 12.02 -12.00
N LEU A 156 -14.01 12.36 -12.13
CA LEU A 156 -13.51 13.47 -12.92
C LEU A 156 -12.35 12.93 -13.74
N ALA A 157 -12.60 12.68 -15.03
CA ALA A 157 -11.57 12.17 -15.93
C ALA A 157 -10.43 13.19 -16.01
N ARG A 158 -9.20 12.75 -15.73
CA ARG A 158 -8.04 13.62 -15.91
C ARG A 158 -7.70 13.64 -17.40
N PRO A 159 -7.43 14.82 -17.98
CA PRO A 159 -6.82 14.86 -19.30
C PRO A 159 -5.49 14.09 -19.25
N PRO A 160 -5.20 13.24 -20.25
CA PRO A 160 -3.94 12.52 -20.28
C PRO A 160 -2.78 13.51 -20.20
N GLU A 161 -1.83 13.25 -19.30
CA GLU A 161 -0.65 14.09 -19.18
C GLU A 161 0.11 14.06 -20.51
N LYS A 162 0.36 15.24 -21.09
CA LYS A 162 1.23 15.36 -22.27
C LYS A 162 2.66 15.06 -21.83
N VAL A 163 3.02 13.79 -21.85
CA VAL A 163 4.40 13.37 -21.65
C VAL A 163 5.20 13.85 -22.86
N GLU A 164 6.22 14.69 -22.65
CA GLU A 164 7.18 15.04 -23.69
C GLU A 164 7.95 13.76 -24.05
N ARG A 165 7.62 13.18 -25.19
CA ARG A 165 8.22 11.91 -25.63
C ARG A 165 9.37 12.21 -26.57
N ARG A 166 10.56 11.84 -26.11
CA ARG A 166 11.80 11.99 -26.88
C ARG A 166 12.20 10.68 -27.53
N VAL A 167 12.44 10.73 -28.83
CA VAL A 167 12.77 9.58 -29.67
C VAL A 167 14.15 9.76 -30.27
N HIS A 168 15.02 8.75 -30.14
CA HIS A 168 16.28 8.72 -30.86
C HIS A 168 16.20 7.74 -32.04
N ILE A 169 16.60 8.18 -33.23
CA ILE A 169 16.51 7.40 -34.47
C ILE A 169 17.92 6.99 -34.92
N ALA A 170 18.23 5.70 -34.82
CA ALA A 170 19.41 5.08 -35.37
C ALA A 170 19.02 4.24 -36.60
N SER A 171 18.91 4.90 -37.75
CA SER A 171 18.45 4.30 -39.01
C SER A 171 19.34 4.73 -40.19
N GLU A 172 19.39 3.93 -41.24
CA GLU A 172 19.90 4.32 -42.57
C GLU A 172 18.90 5.20 -43.35
N ARG A 173 17.64 5.24 -42.90
CA ARG A 173 16.50 5.93 -43.53
C ARG A 173 15.84 6.93 -42.55
N PRO A 174 16.60 7.84 -41.91
CA PRO A 174 16.09 8.64 -40.79
C PRO A 174 14.86 9.49 -41.18
N GLU A 175 14.80 10.02 -42.40
CA GLU A 175 13.69 10.88 -42.83
C GLU A 175 12.32 10.17 -42.85
N GLN A 176 12.29 8.87 -43.14
CA GLN A 176 11.04 8.10 -43.12
C GLN A 176 10.49 8.00 -41.70
N TRP A 177 11.38 7.79 -40.73
CA TRP A 177 11.04 7.78 -39.31
C TRP A 177 10.62 9.15 -38.80
N ARG A 178 11.34 10.21 -39.19
CA ARG A 178 10.99 11.57 -38.78
C ARG A 178 9.58 11.96 -39.19
N ARG A 179 9.14 11.57 -40.39
CA ARG A 179 7.76 11.85 -40.86
C ARG A 179 6.70 11.19 -39.98
N VAL A 180 6.93 9.95 -39.54
CA VAL A 180 5.99 9.22 -38.67
C VAL A 180 5.90 9.87 -37.29
N PHE A 181 7.03 10.24 -36.68
CA PHE A 181 7.03 10.82 -35.33
C PHE A 181 6.66 12.31 -35.30
N ALA A 182 6.95 13.06 -36.36
CA ALA A 182 6.58 14.48 -36.46
C ALA A 182 5.06 14.68 -36.52
N ALA A 183 4.32 13.73 -37.11
CA ALA A 183 2.86 13.79 -37.18
C ALA A 183 2.16 13.82 -35.80
N GLU A 184 2.83 13.28 -34.76
CA GLU A 184 2.33 13.22 -33.38
C GLU A 184 3.04 14.22 -32.45
N GLY A 185 3.81 15.17 -33.00
CA GLY A 185 4.47 16.21 -32.22
C GLY A 185 5.58 15.71 -31.29
N MET A 186 6.23 14.58 -31.60
CA MET A 186 7.32 14.03 -30.79
C MET A 186 8.65 14.73 -31.06
N THR A 187 9.47 14.88 -30.02
CA THR A 187 10.80 15.49 -30.13
C THR A 187 11.82 14.42 -30.51
N ILE A 188 12.60 14.67 -31.57
CA ILE A 188 13.62 13.74 -32.04
C ILE A 188 14.98 14.19 -31.54
N ASP A 189 15.60 13.38 -30.68
CA ASP A 189 16.93 13.64 -30.14
C ASP A 189 18.02 13.13 -31.11
N THR A 190 18.98 14.00 -31.44
CA THR A 190 20.14 13.64 -32.27
C THR A 190 21.07 12.66 -31.57
N THR A 191 21.13 12.72 -30.24
CA THR A 191 21.92 11.82 -29.38
C THR A 191 21.05 11.31 -28.24
N PRO A 192 21.11 10.00 -27.93
CA PRO A 192 20.31 9.42 -26.87
C PRO A 192 20.79 9.94 -25.51
N GLY A 193 19.84 10.32 -24.67
CA GLY A 193 20.08 10.83 -23.32
C GLY A 193 19.19 10.14 -22.28
N PRO A 194 19.30 10.54 -21.00
CA PRO A 194 18.53 9.92 -19.91
C PRO A 194 17.01 10.13 -20.04
N LYS A 195 16.57 11.10 -20.84
CA LYS A 195 15.16 11.40 -21.12
C LYS A 195 14.63 10.71 -22.38
N THR A 196 15.47 9.97 -23.11
CA THR A 196 15.05 9.29 -24.34
C THR A 196 14.12 8.12 -23.99
N ALA A 197 12.86 8.21 -24.39
CA ALA A 197 11.82 7.23 -24.06
C ALA A 197 11.79 6.06 -25.05
N LEU A 198 12.17 6.31 -26.31
CA LEU A 198 12.21 5.32 -27.38
C LEU A 198 13.49 5.44 -28.19
N ILE A 199 14.14 4.31 -28.45
CA ILE A 199 15.19 4.18 -29.45
C ILE A 199 14.66 3.38 -30.63
N VAL A 200 14.73 3.96 -31.81
CA VAL A 200 14.45 3.26 -33.07
C VAL A 200 15.76 2.74 -33.63
N TRP A 201 15.88 1.42 -33.69
CA TRP A 201 17.04 0.73 -34.24
C TRP A 201 16.67 0.08 -35.57
N ASP A 202 17.10 0.72 -36.65
CA ASP A 202 16.87 0.31 -38.03
C ASP A 202 18.21 0.17 -38.76
N ARG A 203 19.03 -0.70 -38.20
CA ARG A 203 20.36 -1.10 -38.67
C ARG A 203 20.54 -2.59 -38.43
N LYS A 204 21.26 -3.25 -39.34
CA LYS A 204 21.56 -4.69 -39.22
C LYS A 204 22.56 -5.01 -38.11
N ASN A 205 23.43 -4.05 -37.79
CA ASN A 205 24.47 -4.22 -36.79
C ASN A 205 23.90 -4.15 -35.37
N ALA A 206 24.52 -4.86 -34.43
CA ALA A 206 24.15 -4.79 -33.03
C ALA A 206 24.39 -3.38 -32.44
N PRO A 207 23.53 -2.91 -31.53
CA PRO A 207 23.70 -1.60 -30.91
C PRO A 207 24.88 -1.53 -29.92
N PRO A 208 25.51 -0.35 -29.75
CA PRO A 208 26.57 -0.15 -28.75
C PRO A 208 26.10 -0.54 -27.34
N PRO A 209 26.92 -1.22 -26.52
CA PRO A 209 26.51 -1.75 -25.22
C PRO A 209 26.14 -0.68 -24.18
N SER A 210 26.61 0.56 -24.37
CA SER A 210 26.30 1.73 -23.53
C SER A 210 24.91 2.31 -23.77
N LEU A 211 24.28 1.99 -24.89
CA LEU A 211 22.97 2.52 -25.25
C LEU A 211 21.88 1.85 -24.40
N ARG A 212 21.07 2.64 -23.70
CA ARG A 212 19.94 2.19 -22.87
C ARG A 212 18.74 3.10 -23.10
N ALA A 213 17.55 2.51 -23.16
CA ALA A 213 16.29 3.22 -23.15
C ALA A 213 15.17 2.30 -22.65
N PRO A 214 14.08 2.82 -22.07
CA PRO A 214 12.98 1.99 -21.61
C PRO A 214 12.40 1.10 -22.71
N LEU A 215 12.30 1.62 -23.95
CA LEU A 215 11.76 0.92 -25.10
C LEU A 215 12.64 1.04 -26.34
N TRP A 216 12.64 -0.04 -27.12
CA TRP A 216 13.37 -0.16 -28.38
C TRP A 216 12.47 -0.68 -29.48
N LEU A 217 12.32 0.09 -30.55
CA LEU A 217 11.68 -0.36 -31.78
C LEU A 217 12.75 -0.90 -32.72
N VAL A 218 12.67 -2.20 -33.01
CA VAL A 218 13.64 -2.92 -33.83
C VAL A 218 12.98 -3.31 -35.15
N THR A 219 13.54 -2.87 -36.27
CA THR A 219 13.06 -3.31 -37.60
C THR A 219 13.70 -4.63 -38.02
N ASP A 220 15.00 -4.79 -37.75
CA ASP A 220 15.75 -6.00 -38.07
C ASP A 220 15.97 -6.85 -36.83
N THR A 221 15.21 -7.93 -36.71
CA THR A 221 15.33 -8.87 -35.59
C THR A 221 16.68 -9.58 -35.53
N ALA A 222 17.46 -9.61 -36.61
CA ALA A 222 18.80 -10.22 -36.61
C ALA A 222 19.79 -9.47 -35.71
N ALA A 223 19.58 -8.17 -35.50
CA ALA A 223 20.41 -7.36 -34.60
C ALA A 223 20.19 -7.71 -33.11
N PHE A 224 19.12 -8.44 -32.78
CA PHE A 224 18.71 -8.77 -31.41
C PHE A 224 18.25 -10.24 -31.30
N PRO A 225 19.14 -11.15 -30.89
CA PRO A 225 18.82 -12.58 -30.73
C PRO A 225 17.63 -12.83 -29.79
N GLU A 226 17.38 -11.94 -28.84
CA GLU A 226 16.27 -12.04 -27.88
C GLU A 226 14.89 -11.97 -28.59
N LEU A 227 14.78 -11.19 -29.67
CA LEU A 227 13.53 -11.07 -30.45
C LEU A 227 13.27 -12.27 -31.36
N ALA A 228 14.30 -13.06 -31.71
CA ALA A 228 14.15 -14.22 -32.58
C ALA A 228 13.30 -15.33 -31.93
N LYS A 229 13.32 -15.43 -30.59
CA LYS A 229 12.57 -16.41 -29.79
C LYS A 229 11.36 -15.80 -29.07
N ALA A 230 11.09 -14.52 -29.29
CA ALA A 230 10.03 -13.80 -28.60
C ALA A 230 8.63 -14.28 -29.04
N PRO A 231 7.65 -14.34 -28.13
CA PRO A 231 6.26 -14.60 -28.49
C PRO A 231 5.74 -13.49 -29.42
N GLN A 232 4.92 -13.88 -30.39
CA GLN A 232 4.24 -12.96 -31.29
C GLN A 232 2.76 -12.87 -30.90
N VAL A 233 2.30 -11.66 -30.57
CA VAL A 233 0.91 -11.37 -30.20
C VAL A 233 0.42 -10.24 -31.10
N ASP A 234 -0.68 -10.45 -31.84
CA ASP A 234 -1.28 -9.45 -32.74
C ASP A 234 -0.28 -8.76 -33.70
N GLY A 235 0.68 -9.53 -34.23
CA GLY A 235 1.69 -9.02 -35.18
C GLY A 235 2.87 -8.27 -34.53
N LEU A 236 2.92 -8.20 -33.20
CA LEU A 236 4.02 -7.66 -32.42
C LEU A 236 4.84 -8.78 -31.76
N ARG A 237 6.16 -8.69 -31.87
CA ARG A 237 7.10 -9.48 -31.06
C ARG A 237 7.70 -8.58 -30.01
N TYR A 238 7.80 -9.07 -28.77
CA TYR A 238 8.44 -8.30 -27.70
C TYR A 238 9.27 -9.21 -26.78
N ALA A 239 10.38 -8.66 -26.29
CA ALA A 239 11.25 -9.33 -25.33
C ALA A 239 11.86 -8.30 -24.37
N ASP A 240 11.99 -8.66 -23.10
CA ASP A 240 12.73 -7.84 -22.15
C ASP A 240 14.23 -8.17 -22.24
N SER A 241 15.06 -7.13 -22.36
CA SER A 241 16.52 -7.25 -22.40
C SER A 241 17.15 -6.36 -21.33
N PRO A 242 18.44 -6.56 -20.98
CA PRO A 242 19.14 -5.64 -20.10
C PRO A 242 19.14 -4.19 -20.60
N ARG A 243 18.92 -3.95 -21.90
CA ARG A 243 18.95 -2.62 -22.53
C ARG A 243 17.62 -1.88 -22.45
N GLY A 244 16.55 -2.60 -22.09
CA GLY A 244 15.17 -2.16 -22.17
C GLY A 244 14.27 -3.21 -22.82
N ARG A 245 12.98 -2.88 -22.94
CA ARG A 245 12.01 -3.71 -23.62
C ARG A 245 12.13 -3.53 -25.14
N LEU A 246 12.47 -4.61 -25.82
CA LEU A 246 12.59 -4.68 -27.28
C LEU A 246 11.23 -5.05 -27.86
N TRP A 247 10.86 -4.41 -28.95
CA TRP A 247 9.69 -4.81 -29.73
C TRP A 247 9.90 -4.63 -31.22
N HIS A 248 9.23 -5.48 -31.99
CA HIS A 248 9.25 -5.51 -33.44
C HIS A 248 7.82 -5.60 -33.97
N ALA A 249 7.49 -4.78 -34.96
CA ALA A 249 6.23 -4.85 -35.68
C ALA A 249 6.51 -5.20 -37.15
N GLN A 250 5.83 -6.24 -37.66
CA GLN A 250 6.00 -6.69 -39.05
C GLN A 250 5.48 -5.66 -40.07
N ALA A 251 4.57 -4.78 -39.66
CA ALA A 251 3.93 -3.77 -40.51
C ALA A 251 4.82 -2.53 -40.80
N TRP A 252 6.15 -2.69 -40.74
CA TRP A 252 7.11 -1.63 -41.04
C TRP A 252 7.77 -1.84 -42.42
N PRO A 253 7.88 -0.80 -43.28
CA PRO A 253 7.37 0.56 -43.09
C PRO A 253 5.83 0.65 -43.27
N PRO A 254 5.12 1.47 -42.47
CA PRO A 254 3.69 1.65 -42.61
C PRO A 254 3.39 2.30 -43.95
N GLN A 255 2.55 1.64 -44.75
CA GLN A 255 2.16 2.13 -46.07
C GLN A 255 0.98 3.13 -46.00
N THR A 256 0.24 3.14 -44.90
CA THR A 256 -0.93 3.99 -44.68
C THR A 256 -0.82 4.80 -43.40
N ALA A 257 -1.54 5.92 -43.33
CA ALA A 257 -1.60 6.75 -42.12
C ALA A 257 -2.17 5.97 -40.92
N ASP A 258 -3.14 5.08 -41.14
CA ASP A 258 -3.72 4.27 -40.08
C ASP A 258 -2.74 3.21 -39.55
N ALA A 259 -1.89 2.62 -40.42
CA ALA A 259 -0.83 1.73 -39.98
C ALA A 259 0.24 2.46 -39.15
N ALA A 260 0.55 3.71 -39.52
CA ALA A 260 1.44 4.56 -38.72
C ALA A 260 0.84 4.88 -37.34
N ARG A 261 -0.44 5.26 -37.27
CA ARG A 261 -1.15 5.47 -36.00
C ARG A 261 -1.17 4.21 -35.13
N ALA A 262 -1.52 3.06 -35.72
CA ALA A 262 -1.55 1.79 -35.01
C ALA A 262 -0.17 1.42 -34.42
N LEU A 263 0.92 1.67 -35.15
CA LEU A 263 2.28 1.48 -34.64
C LEU A 263 2.58 2.37 -33.42
N LEU A 264 2.17 3.64 -33.48
CA LEU A 264 2.35 4.58 -32.39
C LEU A 264 1.48 4.22 -31.18
N ASP A 265 0.25 3.78 -31.38
CA ASP A 265 -0.64 3.29 -30.32
C ASP A 265 -0.07 2.04 -29.65
N ASN A 266 0.48 1.10 -30.42
CA ASN A 266 1.13 -0.11 -29.90
C ASN A 266 2.34 0.25 -29.04
N TRP A 267 3.16 1.20 -29.48
CA TRP A 267 4.24 1.75 -28.67
C TRP A 267 3.73 2.35 -27.36
N GLN A 268 2.66 3.14 -27.40
CA GLN A 268 2.07 3.74 -26.20
C GLN A 268 1.59 2.69 -25.21
N ARG A 269 0.89 1.66 -25.69
CA ARG A 269 0.40 0.54 -24.87
C ARG A 269 1.54 -0.26 -24.25
N LEU A 270 2.65 -0.46 -24.98
CA LEU A 270 3.82 -1.17 -24.46
C LEU A 270 4.56 -0.38 -23.37
N HIS A 271 4.51 0.97 -23.44
CA HIS A 271 5.17 1.83 -22.46
C HIS A 271 4.33 2.08 -21.21
N ALA A 272 3.07 2.48 -21.41
CA ALA A 272 2.19 2.96 -20.34
C ALA A 272 1.21 1.88 -19.85
N GLY A 273 1.12 0.74 -20.54
CA GLY A 273 0.03 -0.22 -20.36
C GLY A 273 -1.24 0.23 -21.10
N PRO A 274 -2.32 -0.57 -21.04
CA PRO A 274 -3.60 -0.17 -21.58
C PRO A 274 -4.08 1.12 -20.88
N PRO A 275 -4.67 2.08 -21.63
CA PRO A 275 -5.17 3.31 -21.04
C PRO A 275 -6.22 2.97 -19.98
N SER A 276 -6.04 3.47 -18.76
CA SER A 276 -7.04 3.36 -17.72
C SER A 276 -8.19 4.30 -18.06
N TYR A 277 -9.34 3.74 -18.44
CA TYR A 277 -10.55 4.54 -18.60
C TYR A 277 -11.08 4.93 -17.23
N THR A 278 -11.47 6.19 -17.05
CA THR A 278 -12.16 6.65 -15.84
C THR A 278 -13.50 5.91 -15.71
N ALA A 279 -13.80 5.41 -14.52
CA ALA A 279 -15.09 4.80 -14.22
C ALA A 279 -16.23 5.83 -14.38
N PRO A 280 -17.42 5.45 -14.85
CA PRO A 280 -18.55 6.36 -14.85
C PRO A 280 -18.99 6.68 -13.42
N SER A 281 -19.45 7.92 -13.18
CA SER A 281 -20.11 8.28 -11.93
C SER A 281 -21.32 7.37 -11.70
N ARG A 282 -21.39 6.73 -10.53
CA ARG A 282 -22.40 5.73 -10.20
C ARG A 282 -22.56 5.58 -8.70
N VAL A 283 -23.78 5.26 -8.28
CA VAL A 283 -24.07 4.77 -6.92
C VAL A 283 -24.05 3.24 -6.94
N PHE A 284 -23.23 2.65 -6.09
CA PHE A 284 -23.24 1.23 -5.79
C PHE A 284 -24.18 1.00 -4.62
N GLU A 285 -25.26 0.26 -4.84
CA GLU A 285 -26.16 -0.14 -3.75
C GLU A 285 -25.53 -1.27 -2.92
N ALA A 286 -25.99 -1.38 -1.67
CA ALA A 286 -25.58 -2.47 -0.80
C ALA A 286 -26.04 -3.82 -1.37
N SER A 287 -25.11 -4.72 -1.62
CA SER A 287 -25.36 -6.08 -2.11
C SER A 287 -25.12 -7.10 -1.00
N SER A 288 -26.08 -7.99 -0.77
CA SER A 288 -25.92 -9.14 0.13
C SER A 288 -24.93 -10.18 -0.45
N ALA A 289 -24.74 -10.21 -1.77
CA ALA A 289 -23.80 -11.10 -2.44
C ALA A 289 -22.33 -10.73 -2.20
N ALA A 290 -22.06 -9.48 -1.79
CA ALA A 290 -20.71 -9.00 -1.46
C ALA A 290 -20.08 -9.72 -0.25
N ARG A 291 -20.84 -10.56 0.49
CA ARG A 291 -20.46 -11.20 1.76
C ARG A 291 -19.64 -10.25 2.62
N ALA A 292 -20.12 -9.00 2.71
CA ALA A 292 -19.37 -7.98 3.39
C ALA A 292 -19.16 -8.45 4.83
N PRO A 293 -17.90 -8.56 5.26
CA PRO A 293 -17.65 -9.08 6.57
C PRO A 293 -18.22 -8.14 7.62
N GLU A 294 -18.70 -8.75 8.72
CA GLU A 294 -19.18 -8.03 9.90
C GLU A 294 -18.21 -6.90 10.27
N PRO A 295 -18.71 -5.71 10.64
CA PRO A 295 -17.86 -4.62 11.09
C PRO A 295 -16.99 -5.13 12.25
N SER A 296 -15.69 -5.16 12.01
CA SER A 296 -14.67 -5.67 12.92
C SER A 296 -13.42 -4.80 12.75
N GLY A 297 -12.81 -4.38 13.85
CA GLY A 297 -11.88 -3.26 13.86
C GLY A 297 -10.61 -3.40 13.02
N ALA A 298 -10.08 -2.22 12.69
CA ALA A 298 -8.96 -1.97 11.79
C ALA A 298 -7.60 -2.32 12.39
N LEU A 299 -7.50 -2.36 13.72
CA LEU A 299 -6.23 -2.49 14.45
C LEU A 299 -5.89 -3.93 14.82
N ARG A 300 -6.80 -4.88 14.56
CA ARG A 300 -6.68 -6.26 15.02
C ARG A 300 -5.35 -6.93 14.65
N GLU A 301 -4.89 -6.77 13.42
CA GLU A 301 -3.62 -7.37 12.97
C GLU A 301 -2.41 -6.70 13.64
N MET A 302 -2.41 -5.37 13.73
CA MET A 302 -1.35 -4.61 14.40
C MET A 302 -1.29 -4.94 15.90
N LEU A 303 -2.44 -5.02 16.57
CA LEU A 303 -2.56 -5.38 17.97
C LEU A 303 -2.14 -6.84 18.21
N MET A 304 -2.42 -7.75 17.27
CA MET A 304 -1.92 -9.12 17.34
C MET A 304 -0.39 -9.17 17.24
N ALA A 305 0.21 -8.43 16.29
CA ALA A 305 1.66 -8.34 16.17
C ALA A 305 2.30 -7.74 17.43
N ALA A 306 1.69 -6.68 17.99
CA ALA A 306 2.12 -6.07 19.25
C ALA A 306 2.03 -7.06 20.43
N LEU A 307 0.96 -7.86 20.51
CA LEU A 307 0.81 -8.91 21.53
C LEU A 307 1.92 -9.96 21.46
N VAL A 308 2.26 -10.41 20.24
CA VAL A 308 3.37 -11.36 20.04
C VAL A 308 4.69 -10.75 20.48
N ALA A 309 4.98 -9.51 20.08
CA ALA A 309 6.21 -8.81 20.46
C ALA A 309 6.33 -8.64 21.98
N LEU A 310 5.25 -8.21 22.65
CA LEU A 310 5.19 -8.06 24.10
C LEU A 310 5.35 -9.39 24.84
N PHE A 311 4.78 -10.48 24.30
CA PHE A 311 4.94 -11.82 24.85
C PHE A 311 6.39 -12.32 24.77
N VAL A 312 7.06 -12.11 23.63
CA VAL A 312 8.48 -12.45 23.47
C VAL A 312 9.34 -11.64 24.45
N LEU A 313 9.07 -10.34 24.59
CA LEU A 313 9.78 -9.48 25.53
C LEU A 313 9.60 -9.95 26.98
N GLU A 314 8.38 -10.35 27.37
CA GLU A 314 8.10 -10.93 28.69
C GLU A 314 8.93 -12.19 28.94
N ARG A 315 9.05 -13.07 27.93
CA ARG A 315 9.83 -14.32 28.01
C ARG A 315 11.33 -14.06 28.13
N ILE A 316 11.85 -13.08 27.40
CA ILE A 316 13.26 -12.69 27.50
C ILE A 316 13.56 -12.13 28.90
N LEU A 317 12.73 -11.21 29.40
CA LEU A 317 12.92 -10.61 30.72
C LEU A 317 12.79 -11.63 31.85
N THR A 318 11.85 -12.58 31.74
CA THR A 318 11.74 -13.67 32.73
C THR A 318 12.89 -14.66 32.65
N HIS A 319 13.44 -14.94 31.47
CA HIS A 319 14.62 -15.81 31.33
C HIS A 319 15.89 -15.14 31.84
N ALA A 320 16.12 -13.86 31.50
CA ALA A 320 17.24 -13.07 32.01
C ALA A 320 17.25 -12.96 33.54
N ARG A 321 16.07 -12.98 34.16
CA ARG A 321 15.93 -12.99 35.62
C ARG A 321 16.27 -14.34 36.27
N ARG A 322 16.07 -15.46 35.55
CA ARG A 322 16.32 -16.81 36.08
C ARG A 322 17.80 -17.20 36.05
N ARG A 323 18.60 -16.52 35.22
CA ARG A 323 20.06 -16.59 35.22
C ARG A 323 20.62 -15.67 36.30
#